data_AF-A0A7S1M1A5-F1
#
_entry.id   AF-A0A7S1M1A5-F1
#
_cell.length_a   1.000
_cell.length_b   1.000
_cell.length_c   1.000
_cell.angle_alpha   90.00
_cell.angle_beta   90.00
_cell.angle_gamma   90.00
#
_symmetry.space_group_name_H-M   'P 1'
#
loop_
_entity.id
_entity.type
_entity.pdbx_description
1 polymer ?
#
loop_
_entity_poly.entity_id
_entity_poly.type
_entity_poly.pdbx_seq_one_letter_code
_entity_poly.pdbx_strand_id
1 'polypeptide(L)'
;LAPDWVPQFRFGDVYDAGITIYLLIVATWFYLQMPVRVLAPLFFADPAGAIIGKFCSRRGCNKVWWENKTVMGTLAVFFFAAISLDLPGFWPKVVVAAVCALAEAFGGKTFDNAVIAVPVIGSWVYYNR
;
A
#
# COMPACT_ATOMS: atom_id res chain seq x y z
N LEU A 1 -17.68 -18.09 12.08
CA LEU A 1 -17.02 -17.39 13.20
C LEU A 1 -15.78 -18.20 13.56
N ALA A 2 -14.60 -17.61 13.41
CA ALA A 2 -13.36 -18.31 13.73
C ALA A 2 -13.28 -18.52 15.26
N PRO A 3 -12.63 -19.60 15.74
CA PRO A 3 -12.42 -19.83 17.17
C PRO A 3 -11.64 -18.69 17.83
N ASP A 4 -11.93 -18.35 19.09
CA ASP A 4 -11.33 -17.22 19.83
C ASP A 4 -9.80 -17.29 20.00
N TRP A 5 -9.20 -18.48 19.82
CA TRP A 5 -7.76 -18.69 19.86
C TRP A 5 -7.07 -18.38 18.53
N VAL A 6 -7.83 -18.20 17.45
CA VAL A 6 -7.30 -17.74 16.17
C VAL A 6 -7.21 -16.22 16.22
N PRO A 7 -6.00 -15.63 16.21
CA PRO A 7 -5.87 -14.19 16.23
C PRO A 7 -6.64 -13.59 15.05
N GLN A 8 -7.50 -12.60 15.32
CA GLN A 8 -8.30 -11.96 14.30
C GLN A 8 -7.42 -11.50 13.15
N PHE A 9 -7.71 -12.03 11.97
CA PHE A 9 -7.08 -11.58 10.76
C PHE A 9 -7.63 -10.18 10.48
N ARG A 10 -6.77 -9.15 10.60
CA ARG A 10 -7.15 -7.72 10.52
C ARG A 10 -7.94 -7.37 9.26
N PHE A 11 -7.75 -8.12 8.17
CA PHE A 11 -8.49 -7.92 6.93
C PHE A 11 -9.91 -8.46 7.06
N GLY A 12 -10.89 -7.57 7.03
CA GLY A 12 -12.31 -7.94 7.04
C GLY A 12 -12.96 -7.89 8.41
N ASP A 13 -12.44 -7.09 9.34
CA ASP A 13 -13.22 -6.69 10.51
C ASP A 13 -14.53 -6.01 10.06
N VAL A 14 -15.60 -6.23 10.83
CA VAL A 14 -16.90 -5.61 10.54
C VAL A 14 -16.72 -4.09 10.63
N TYR A 15 -17.05 -3.38 9.54
CA TYR A 15 -16.85 -1.93 9.38
C TYR A 15 -15.40 -1.45 9.21
N ASP A 16 -14.51 -2.27 8.63
CA ASP A 16 -13.19 -1.78 8.19
C ASP A 16 -13.34 -0.73 7.07
N ALA A 17 -13.20 0.54 7.46
CA ALA A 17 -13.27 1.68 6.55
C ALA A 17 -12.18 1.65 5.48
N GLY A 18 -10.99 1.11 5.82
CA GLY A 18 -9.88 1.00 4.88
C GLY A 18 -10.18 0.04 3.75
N ILE A 19 -10.71 -1.14 4.08
CA ILE A 19 -11.14 -2.13 3.09
C ILE A 19 -12.32 -1.63 2.28
N THR A 20 -13.27 -0.92 2.91
CA THR A 20 -14.39 -0.30 2.20
C THR A 20 -13.91 0.69 1.14
N ILE A 21 -13.00 1.61 1.50
CA ILE A 21 -12.45 2.61 0.57
C ILE A 21 -11.65 1.94 -0.54
N TYR A 22 -10.82 0.97 -0.19
CA TYR A 22 -10.05 0.19 -1.16
C TYR A 22 -10.98 -0.49 -2.18
N LEU A 23 -12.05 -1.15 -1.73
CA LEU A 23 -13.01 -1.79 -2.61
C LEU A 23 -13.76 -0.80 -3.48
N LEU A 24 -14.10 0.39 -2.97
CA LEU A 24 -14.71 1.46 -3.77
C LEU A 24 -13.75 1.93 -4.87
N ILE A 25 -12.48 2.18 -4.55
CA ILE A 25 -11.46 2.58 -5.54
C ILE A 25 -11.34 1.53 -6.63
N VAL A 26 -11.20 0.25 -6.25
CA VAL A 26 -11.08 -0.87 -7.19
C VAL A 26 -12.35 -1.01 -8.03
N ALA A 27 -13.53 -1.00 -7.42
CA ALA A 27 -14.80 -1.13 -8.12
C ALA A 27 -15.01 0.01 -9.14
N THR A 28 -14.71 1.25 -8.75
CA THR A 28 -14.76 2.41 -9.66
C THR A 28 -13.78 2.24 -10.82
N TRP A 29 -12.55 1.77 -10.56
CA TRP A 29 -11.55 1.56 -11.60
C TRP A 29 -11.99 0.53 -12.65
N PHE A 30 -12.56 -0.57 -12.18
CA PHE A 30 -13.13 -1.60 -13.05
C PHE A 30 -14.38 -1.12 -13.80
N TYR A 31 -15.25 -0.37 -13.13
CA TYR A 31 -16.44 0.23 -13.76
C TYR A 31 -16.05 1.16 -14.92
N LEU A 32 -14.98 1.94 -14.76
CA LEU A 32 -14.43 2.82 -15.81
C LEU A 32 -13.57 2.08 -16.85
N GLN A 33 -13.43 0.76 -16.74
CA GLN A 33 -12.63 -0.08 -17.65
C GLN A 33 -11.17 0.37 -17.78
N MET A 34 -10.61 0.91 -16.70
CA MET A 34 -9.25 1.41 -16.65
C MET A 34 -8.24 0.26 -16.49
N PRO A 35 -6.99 0.40 -16.98
CA PRO A 35 -5.99 -0.66 -16.89
C PRO A 35 -5.69 -1.01 -15.43
N VAL A 36 -5.93 -2.28 -15.06
CA VAL A 36 -5.76 -2.79 -13.68
C VAL A 36 -4.32 -2.71 -13.21
N ARG A 37 -3.36 -2.77 -14.13
CA ARG A 37 -1.91 -2.69 -13.84
C ARG A 37 -1.54 -1.40 -13.10
N VAL A 38 -2.28 -0.32 -13.31
CA VAL A 38 -2.07 0.96 -12.62
C VAL A 38 -2.25 0.82 -11.11
N LEU A 39 -3.19 -0.01 -10.67
CA LEU A 39 -3.48 -0.23 -9.26
C LEU A 39 -2.54 -1.27 -8.61
N ALA A 40 -1.61 -1.88 -9.36
CA ALA A 40 -0.69 -2.90 -8.85
C ALA A 40 0.01 -2.50 -7.54
N PRO A 41 0.48 -1.25 -7.34
CA PRO A 41 1.09 -0.84 -6.08
C PRO A 41 0.15 -0.97 -4.87
N LEU A 42 -1.16 -0.75 -5.00
CA LEU A 42 -2.11 -0.94 -3.88
C LEU A 42 -2.18 -2.41 -3.47
N PHE A 43 -2.11 -3.33 -4.43
CA PHE A 43 -2.23 -4.77 -4.15
C PHE A 43 -0.95 -5.37 -3.56
N PHE A 44 0.22 -4.82 -3.91
CA PHE A 44 1.51 -5.42 -3.54
C PHE A 44 2.26 -4.66 -2.46
N ALA A 45 2.27 -3.33 -2.48
CA ALA A 45 3.16 -2.54 -1.64
C ALA A 45 2.75 -2.59 -0.16
N ASP A 46 1.46 -2.43 0.15
CA ASP A 46 0.95 -2.45 1.53
C ASP A 46 1.10 -3.84 2.20
N PRO A 47 0.64 -4.96 1.58
CA PRO A 47 0.90 -6.29 2.14
C PRO A 47 2.38 -6.61 2.29
N ALA A 48 3.23 -6.20 1.34
CA ALA A 48 4.66 -6.42 1.43
C ALA A 48 5.27 -5.65 2.61
N GLY A 49 4.88 -4.40 2.82
CA GLY A 49 5.29 -3.58 3.97
C GLY A 49 4.94 -4.23 5.30
N ALA A 50 3.71 -4.71 5.44
CA ALA A 50 3.24 -5.38 6.65
C ALA A 50 3.97 -6.71 6.91
N ILE A 51 4.15 -7.55 5.88
CA ILE A 51 4.80 -8.87 6.00
C ILE A 51 6.28 -8.71 6.31
N ILE A 52 7.01 -7.93 5.52
CA ILE A 52 8.46 -7.75 5.68
C ILE A 52 8.77 -6.98 6.96
N GLY A 53 8.00 -5.93 7.26
CA GLY A 53 8.12 -5.20 8.52
C GLY A 53 7.96 -6.12 9.74
N LYS A 54 6.88 -6.91 9.78
CA LYS A 54 6.62 -7.85 10.89
C LYS A 54 7.69 -8.95 10.98
N PHE A 55 8.15 -9.46 9.85
CA PHE A 55 9.21 -10.45 9.79
C PHE A 55 10.54 -9.93 10.34
N CYS A 56 10.97 -8.74 9.91
CA CYS A 56 12.21 -8.13 10.40
C CYS A 56 12.10 -7.72 11.88
N SER A 57 10.94 -7.26 12.35
CA SER A 57 10.71 -6.93 13.76
C SER A 57 10.81 -8.18 14.65
N ARG A 58 10.30 -9.32 14.21
CA ARG A 58 10.44 -10.60 14.93
C ARG A 58 11.89 -11.07 15.05
N ARG A 59 12.77 -10.65 14.13
CA ARG A 59 14.20 -10.99 14.13
C ARG A 59 15.08 -9.94 14.83
N GLY A 60 14.49 -8.88 15.39
CA GLY A 60 15.22 -7.80 16.06
C GLY A 60 15.96 -6.84 15.12
N CYS A 61 15.84 -7.01 13.80
CA CYS A 61 16.56 -6.22 12.79
C CYS A 61 15.73 -5.05 12.25
N ASN A 62 14.73 -4.56 12.99
CA ASN A 62 13.81 -3.54 12.49
C ASN A 62 13.55 -2.47 13.53
N LYS A 63 13.86 -1.22 13.18
CA LYS A 63 13.55 -0.05 14.01
C LYS A 63 12.21 0.53 13.58
N VAL A 64 11.39 0.85 14.58
CA VAL A 64 10.21 1.70 14.39
C VAL A 64 10.69 3.12 14.18
N TRP A 65 10.12 3.82 13.19
CA TRP A 65 10.50 5.20 12.89
C TRP A 65 9.32 6.17 12.94
N TRP A 66 8.10 5.71 12.64
CA TRP A 66 6.89 6.53 12.71
C TRP A 66 5.73 5.72 13.29
N GLU A 67 5.28 6.05 14.49
CA GLU A 67 4.24 5.32 15.24
C GLU A 67 4.47 3.80 15.31
N ASN A 68 3.78 3.02 14.45
CA ASN A 68 3.89 1.56 14.35
C ASN A 68 4.59 1.10 13.06
N LYS A 69 5.02 2.05 12.24
CA LYS A 69 5.67 1.84 10.94
C LYS A 69 7.17 1.66 11.14
N THR A 70 7.72 0.75 10.36
CA THR A 70 9.08 0.27 10.54
C THR A 70 9.92 0.53 9.31
N VAL A 71 11.22 0.74 9.50
CA VAL A 71 12.11 1.13 8.39
C VAL A 71 12.11 0.05 7.31
N MET A 72 12.15 -1.23 7.70
CA MET A 72 12.11 -2.35 6.74
C MET A 72 10.74 -2.49 6.07
N GLY A 73 9.66 -2.17 6.77
CA GLY A 73 8.31 -2.14 6.17
C GLY A 73 8.20 -1.05 5.11
N THR A 74 8.61 0.17 5.44
CA THR A 74 8.57 1.31 4.50
C THR A 74 9.51 1.10 3.30
N LEU A 75 10.69 0.50 3.52
CA LEU A 75 11.58 0.08 2.42
C LEU A 75 10.90 -0.96 1.52
N ALA A 76 10.21 -1.94 2.09
CA ALA A 76 9.46 -2.91 1.30
C ALA A 76 8.35 -2.23 0.48
N VAL A 77 7.58 -1.31 1.06
CA VAL A 77 6.56 -0.53 0.33
C VAL A 77 7.21 0.21 -0.84
N PHE A 78 8.33 0.89 -0.61
CA PHE A 78 9.09 1.59 -1.66
C PHE A 78 9.49 0.64 -2.80
N PHE A 79 10.14 -0.48 -2.49
CA PHE A 79 10.59 -1.42 -3.51
C PHE A 79 9.44 -2.04 -4.29
N PHE A 80 8.40 -2.50 -3.60
CA PHE A 80 7.24 -3.13 -4.25
C PHE A 80 6.42 -2.11 -5.04
N ALA A 81 6.30 -0.86 -4.59
CA ALA A 81 5.70 0.22 -5.37
C ALA A 81 6.53 0.52 -6.62
N ALA A 82 7.86 0.65 -6.51
CA ALA A 82 8.73 0.98 -7.64
C ALA A 82 8.67 -0.06 -8.77
N ILE A 83 8.60 -1.36 -8.44
CA ILE A 83 8.51 -2.43 -9.45
C ILE A 83 7.10 -2.56 -10.05
N SER A 84 6.06 -2.19 -9.30
CA SER A 84 4.66 -2.34 -9.73
C SER A 84 4.09 -1.10 -10.40
N LEU A 85 4.74 0.07 -10.27
CA LEU A 85 4.31 1.31 -10.92
C LEU A 85 4.42 1.22 -12.45
N ASP A 86 3.29 1.47 -13.09
CA ASP A 86 3.14 1.57 -14.54
C ASP A 86 3.31 3.04 -15.00
N LEU A 87 4.56 3.52 -14.94
CA LEU A 87 4.95 4.87 -15.34
C LEU A 87 6.10 4.85 -16.37
N PRO A 88 6.18 5.82 -17.29
CA PRO A 88 7.30 5.95 -18.20
C PRO A 88 8.56 6.45 -17.47
N GLY A 89 9.67 5.74 -17.65
CA GLY A 89 10.98 6.14 -17.12
C GLY A 89 11.26 5.69 -15.69
N PHE A 90 12.56 5.62 -15.36
CA PHE A 90 13.02 5.14 -14.05
C PHE A 90 12.80 6.16 -12.94
N TRP A 91 13.15 7.43 -13.18
CA TRP A 91 13.08 8.48 -12.16
C TRP A 91 11.66 8.77 -11.65
N PRO A 92 10.62 8.87 -12.51
CA PRO A 92 9.25 9.02 -12.04
C PRO A 92 8.81 7.87 -11.12
N LYS A 93 9.19 6.62 -11.45
CA LYS A 93 8.86 5.47 -10.59
C LYS A 93 9.50 5.57 -9.22
N VAL A 94 10.77 5.96 -9.14
CA VAL A 94 11.48 6.15 -7.87
C VAL A 94 10.82 7.23 -7.02
N VAL A 95 10.53 8.39 -7.63
CA VAL A 95 9.90 9.52 -6.92
C VAL A 95 8.51 9.14 -6.42
N VAL A 96 7.67 8.57 -7.29
CA VAL A 96 6.31 8.17 -6.91
C VAL A 96 6.34 7.05 -5.89
N ALA A 97 7.24 6.07 -6.00
CA ALA A 97 7.42 5.02 -5.01
C ALA A 97 7.84 5.56 -3.63
N ALA A 98 8.71 6.58 -3.61
CA ALA A 98 9.07 7.26 -2.36
C ALA A 98 7.87 7.98 -1.75
N VAL A 99 7.06 8.66 -2.58
CA VAL A 99 5.81 9.27 -2.13
C VAL A 99 4.83 8.21 -1.63
N CYS A 100 4.69 7.06 -2.29
CA CYS A 100 3.86 5.95 -1.82
C CYS A 100 4.33 5.40 -0.47
N ALA A 101 5.64 5.25 -0.28
CA ALA A 101 6.20 4.77 0.98
C ALA A 101 5.98 5.76 2.13
N LEU A 102 6.08 7.07 1.85
CA LEU A 102 5.74 8.11 2.83
C LEU A 102 4.22 8.18 3.08
N ALA A 103 3.41 8.09 2.03
CA ALA A 103 1.96 8.06 2.10
C ALA A 103 1.44 6.89 2.95
N GLU A 104 2.04 5.71 2.81
CA GLU A 104 1.77 4.53 3.65
C GLU A 104 2.08 4.83 5.13
N ALA A 105 3.18 5.54 5.40
CA ALA A 105 3.56 5.89 6.75
C ALA A 105 2.59 6.92 7.38
N PHE A 106 2.14 7.91 6.60
CA PHE A 106 1.20 8.95 7.05
C PHE A 106 -0.27 8.52 7.01
N GLY A 107 -0.61 7.47 6.26
CA GLY A 107 -1.98 6.92 6.13
C GLY A 107 -2.51 6.24 7.40
N GLY A 108 -1.65 6.09 8.41
CA GLY A 108 -2.01 5.57 9.73
C GLY A 108 -2.13 4.05 9.74
N LYS A 109 -3.21 3.53 10.32
CA LYS A 109 -3.57 2.10 10.32
C LYS A 109 -4.77 1.77 9.43
N THR A 110 -5.54 2.79 9.03
CA THR A 110 -6.89 2.62 8.48
C THR A 110 -6.97 3.10 7.04
N PHE A 111 -6.17 4.07 6.63
CA PHE A 111 -6.28 4.69 5.29
C PHE A 111 -5.07 4.41 4.41
N ASP A 112 -4.16 3.54 4.83
CA ASP A 112 -2.86 3.24 4.22
C ASP A 112 -3.00 3.01 2.71
N ASN A 113 -3.94 2.15 2.30
CA ASN A 113 -4.24 1.85 0.90
C ASN A 113 -4.83 3.02 0.12
N ALA A 114 -5.68 3.83 0.75
CA ALA A 114 -6.28 5.00 0.13
C ALA A 114 -5.23 6.09 -0.12
N VAL A 115 -4.33 6.32 0.84
CA VAL A 115 -3.27 7.34 0.71
C VAL A 115 -2.20 6.89 -0.28
N ILE A 116 -1.92 5.59 -0.43
CA ILE A 116 -1.08 5.06 -1.54
C ILE A 116 -1.77 5.24 -2.90
N ALA A 117 -3.10 5.12 -2.97
CA ALA A 117 -3.82 5.25 -4.23
C ALA A 117 -3.70 6.64 -4.86
N VAL A 118 -3.66 7.69 -4.04
CA VAL A 118 -3.55 9.09 -4.50
C VAL A 118 -2.31 9.35 -5.37
N PRO A 119 -1.07 9.09 -4.94
CA PRO A 119 0.12 9.29 -5.76
C PRO A 119 0.18 8.33 -6.95
N VAL A 120 -0.34 7.10 -6.82
CA VAL A 120 -0.37 6.12 -7.93
C VAL A 120 -1.29 6.58 -9.05
N ILE A 121 -2.55 6.88 -8.73
CA ILE A 121 -3.54 7.31 -9.73
C ILE A 121 -3.17 8.71 -10.25
N GLY A 122 -2.77 9.62 -9.36
CA GLY A 122 -2.40 10.98 -9.73
C GLY A 122 -1.21 11.04 -10.69
N SER A 123 -0.17 10.25 -10.44
CA SER A 123 0.97 10.15 -11.35
C SER A 123 0.57 9.52 -12.69
N TRP A 124 -0.23 8.45 -12.68
CA TRP A 124 -0.69 7.85 -13.93
C TRP A 124 -1.49 8.84 -14.78
N VAL A 125 -2.42 9.60 -14.20
CA VAL A 125 -3.17 10.63 -14.91
C VAL A 125 -2.24 11.72 -15.46
N TYR A 126 -1.19 12.10 -14.73
CA TYR A 126 -0.24 13.12 -15.19
C TYR A 126 0.59 12.64 -16.39
N TYR A 127 1.07 11.40 -16.39
CA TYR A 127 1.93 10.86 -17.45
C TYR A 127 1.17 10.30 -18.66
N ASN A 128 -0.12 10.02 -18.52
CA ASN A 128 -1.00 9.56 -19.61
C ASN A 128 -1.89 10.67 -20.20
N ARG A 129 -1.67 11.92 -19.83
CA ARG A 129 -2.17 13.10 -20.56
C ARG A 129 -1.28 13.41 -21.75
#